data_AF-A0A0K3ALQ6-F1
#
_entry.id   AF-A0A0K3ALQ6-F1
#
_cell.length_a   1.000
_cell.length_b   1.000
_cell.length_c   1.000
_cell.angle_alpha   90.00
_cell.angle_beta   90.00
_cell.angle_gamma   90.00
#
_symmetry.space_group_name_H-M   'P 1'
#
loop_
_entity.id
_entity.type
_entity.pdbx_description
1 polymer ?
#
loop_
_entity_poly.entity_id
_entity_poly.type
_entity_poly.pdbx_seq_one_letter_code
_entity_poly.pdbx_strand_id
1 'polypeptide(L)'
;MDSESPMITEYVGSDGQNVNRYDLNEKDAMRSFCFLGGCSLIVVSAIVTLNVFAILTPSIYLLNLFQGLFGLCVMIVEGKNYSSLQKYYMQLEAYARFLTVPNAKAIFYLFLGVNSFILSGMSFMHFIQGIFWMLMAAAILVIPNKN
;
A
#
# COMPACT_ATOMS: atom_id res chain seq x y z
N MET A 1 -11.92 -63.68 -3.46
CA MET A 1 -10.63 -63.45 -4.15
C MET A 1 -11.00 -62.75 -5.45
N ASP A 2 -10.82 -61.45 -5.63
CA ASP A 2 -10.19 -60.43 -4.82
C ASP A 2 -10.91 -59.10 -5.03
N SER A 3 -10.96 -58.35 -3.94
CA SER A 3 -11.44 -56.98 -3.84
C SER A 3 -10.46 -56.02 -4.50
N GLU A 4 -10.87 -55.37 -5.58
CA GLU A 4 -10.21 -54.15 -6.06
C GLU A 4 -11.18 -52.99 -5.96
N SER A 5 -11.09 -52.29 -4.83
CA SER A 5 -11.73 -51.00 -4.58
C SER A 5 -11.11 -49.94 -5.50
N PRO A 6 -11.90 -49.11 -6.21
CA PRO A 6 -11.39 -47.87 -6.80
C PRO A 6 -11.28 -46.83 -5.68
N MET A 7 -10.20 -46.86 -4.90
CA MET A 7 -9.95 -45.89 -3.84
C MET A 7 -8.61 -45.18 -4.04
N ILE A 8 -8.39 -44.60 -5.23
CA ILE A 8 -7.33 -43.60 -5.46
C ILE A 8 -7.83 -42.57 -6.48
N THR A 9 -8.87 -41.81 -6.17
CA THR A 9 -9.24 -40.62 -6.97
C THR A 9 -9.58 -39.39 -6.12
N GLU A 10 -9.50 -39.47 -4.79
CA GLU A 10 -9.98 -38.38 -3.92
C GLU A 10 -9.01 -38.03 -2.79
N TYR A 11 -7.75 -37.74 -3.16
CA TYR A 11 -6.78 -37.07 -2.28
C TYR A 11 -5.93 -36.03 -3.04
N VAL A 12 -6.45 -35.49 -4.15
CA VAL A 12 -5.85 -34.35 -4.86
C VAL A 12 -6.92 -33.26 -4.97
N GLY A 13 -7.23 -32.58 -3.86
CA GLY A 13 -8.28 -31.57 -3.90
C GLY A 13 -8.67 -30.94 -2.56
N SER A 14 -7.72 -30.40 -1.79
CA SER A 14 -8.06 -29.41 -0.75
C SER A 14 -6.93 -28.46 -0.40
N ASP A 15 -5.66 -28.84 -0.56
CA ASP A 15 -4.56 -27.92 -0.25
C ASP A 15 -4.33 -26.86 -1.34
N GLY A 16 -4.46 -27.20 -2.62
CA GLY A 16 -4.22 -26.25 -3.72
C GLY A 16 -5.28 -25.14 -3.85
N GLN A 17 -6.50 -25.36 -3.35
CA GLN A 17 -7.61 -24.42 -3.47
C GLN A 17 -7.71 -23.47 -2.25
N ASN A 18 -7.27 -23.93 -1.08
CA ASN A 18 -7.19 -23.12 0.12
C ASN A 18 -6.00 -22.16 0.08
N VAL A 19 -4.81 -22.61 -0.34
CA VAL A 19 -3.61 -21.74 -0.46
C VAL A 19 -3.89 -20.50 -1.32
N ASN A 20 -4.54 -20.67 -2.48
CA ASN A 20 -4.94 -19.54 -3.33
C ASN A 20 -5.94 -18.57 -2.67
N ARG A 21 -6.86 -19.08 -1.83
CA ARG A 21 -7.85 -18.23 -1.14
C ARG A 21 -7.23 -17.43 0.01
N TYR A 22 -6.27 -18.02 0.74
CA TYR A 22 -5.52 -17.31 1.78
C TYR A 22 -4.64 -16.22 1.15
N ASP A 23 -3.92 -16.52 0.08
CA ASP A 23 -3.09 -15.55 -0.64
C ASP A 23 -3.90 -14.39 -1.24
N LEU A 24 -5.11 -14.68 -1.76
CA LEU A 24 -5.99 -13.64 -2.32
C LEU A 24 -6.52 -12.71 -1.22
N ASN A 25 -7.02 -13.28 -0.12
CA ASN A 25 -7.55 -12.52 1.01
C ASN A 25 -6.47 -11.68 1.69
N GLU A 26 -5.24 -12.19 1.81
CA GLU A 26 -4.12 -11.44 2.39
C GLU A 26 -3.75 -10.24 1.51
N LYS A 27 -3.66 -10.43 0.18
CA LYS A 27 -3.39 -9.36 -0.78
C LYS A 27 -4.48 -8.28 -0.77
N ASP A 28 -5.75 -8.67 -0.68
CA ASP A 28 -6.87 -7.73 -0.64
C ASP A 28 -6.96 -6.98 0.72
N ALA A 29 -6.63 -7.65 1.82
CA ALA A 29 -6.49 -7.01 3.13
C ALA A 29 -5.35 -5.99 3.12
N MET A 30 -4.16 -6.37 2.61
CA MET A 30 -3.01 -5.47 2.49
C MET A 30 -3.33 -4.23 1.62
N ARG A 31 -4.05 -4.41 0.51
CA ARG A 31 -4.51 -3.29 -0.32
C ARG A 31 -5.45 -2.36 0.44
N SER A 32 -6.39 -2.93 1.20
CA SER A 32 -7.34 -2.15 2.00
C SER A 32 -6.63 -1.35 3.10
N PHE A 33 -5.66 -1.97 3.79
CA PHE A 33 -4.80 -1.27 4.75
C PHE A 33 -3.97 -0.17 4.10
N CYS A 34 -3.43 -0.42 2.92
CA CYS A 34 -2.65 0.56 2.20
C CYS A 34 -3.49 1.74 1.71
N PHE A 35 -4.72 1.47 1.25
CA PHE A 35 -5.70 2.50 0.90
C PHE A 35 -6.05 3.36 2.12
N LEU A 36 -6.33 2.74 3.26
CA LEU A 36 -6.62 3.44 4.51
C LEU A 36 -5.41 4.25 5.01
N GLY A 37 -4.21 3.71 4.85
CA GLY A 37 -2.95 4.39 5.12
C GLY A 37 -2.77 5.62 4.23
N GLY A 38 -3.08 5.52 2.94
CA GLY A 38 -3.08 6.63 2.00
C GLY A 38 -4.06 7.74 2.41
N CYS A 39 -5.30 7.38 2.77
CA CYS A 39 -6.29 8.31 3.30
C CYS A 39 -5.81 9.02 4.57
N SER A 40 -5.26 8.25 5.53
CA SER A 40 -4.68 8.80 6.76
C SER A 40 -3.57 9.79 6.45
N LEU A 41 -2.72 9.51 5.47
CA LEU A 41 -1.60 10.36 5.07
C LEU A 41 -2.07 11.70 4.50
N ILE A 42 -3.15 11.71 3.72
CA ILE A 42 -3.79 12.93 3.22
C ILE A 42 -4.34 13.76 4.39
N VAL A 43 -5.06 13.11 5.32
CA VAL A 43 -5.68 13.80 6.47
C VAL A 43 -4.63 14.38 7.40
N VAL A 44 -3.59 13.62 7.75
CA VAL A 44 -2.50 14.09 8.61
C VAL A 44 -1.73 15.22 7.94
N SER A 45 -1.42 15.08 6.64
CA SER A 45 -0.80 16.16 5.86
C SER A 45 -1.66 17.42 5.84
N ALA A 46 -2.99 17.31 5.69
CA ALA A 46 -3.91 18.45 5.72
C ALA A 46 -3.95 19.11 7.11
N ILE A 47 -4.03 18.33 8.19
CA ILE A 47 -4.03 18.85 9.57
C ILE A 47 -2.72 19.60 9.88
N VAL A 48 -1.58 19.05 9.47
CA VAL A 48 -0.26 19.67 9.68
C VAL A 48 -0.09 20.92 8.80
N THR A 49 -0.61 20.91 7.58
CA THR A 49 -0.65 22.07 6.67
C THR A 49 -1.51 23.20 7.22
N LEU A 50 -2.65 22.90 7.86
CA LEU A 50 -3.52 23.90 8.48
C LEU A 50 -2.90 24.54 9.73
N ASN A 51 -1.86 23.94 10.31
CA ASN A 51 -1.13 24.53 11.41
C ASN A 51 -0.15 25.61 10.89
N VAL A 52 -0.65 26.84 10.79
CA VAL A 52 0.03 28.03 10.19
C VAL A 52 1.36 28.40 10.87
N PHE A 53 1.68 27.83 12.04
CA PHE A 53 2.98 28.02 12.71
C PHE A 53 4.19 27.48 11.91
N ALA A 54 3.97 26.71 10.83
CA ALA A 54 5.00 26.16 9.97
C ALA A 54 5.59 27.13 8.91
N ILE A 55 5.10 28.38 8.83
CA ILE A 55 5.64 29.41 7.90
C ILE A 55 7.15 29.66 8.11
N LEU A 56 7.71 29.32 9.28
CA LEU A 56 9.14 29.47 9.57
C LEU A 56 10.06 28.57 8.72
N THR A 57 9.56 27.48 8.13
CA THR A 57 10.39 26.56 7.31
C THR A 57 9.66 26.15 6.02
N PRO A 58 9.71 26.99 4.97
CA PRO A 58 8.93 26.78 3.74
C PRO A 58 9.25 25.45 3.04
N SER A 59 10.50 24.97 3.14
CA SER A 59 10.92 23.71 2.54
C SER A 59 10.20 22.50 3.12
N ILE A 60 9.98 22.48 4.44
CA ILE A 60 9.36 21.34 5.14
C ILE A 60 7.85 21.33 4.89
N TYR A 61 7.25 22.53 4.79
CA TYR A 61 5.85 22.68 4.40
C TYR A 61 5.59 22.18 2.97
N LEU A 62 6.49 22.51 2.03
CA LEU A 62 6.41 22.01 0.66
C LEU A 62 6.50 20.47 0.64
N LEU A 63 7.41 19.91 1.43
CA LEU A 63 7.58 18.47 1.58
C LEU A 63 6.30 17.81 2.13
N ASN A 64 5.60 18.45 3.07
CA ASN A 64 4.31 17.97 3.59
C ASN A 64 3.20 17.97 2.53
N LEU A 65 3.16 18.99 1.68
CA LEU A 65 2.22 19.03 0.57
C LEU A 65 2.48 17.91 -0.43
N PHE A 66 3.76 17.67 -0.79
CA PHE A 66 4.15 16.53 -1.61
C PHE A 66 3.79 15.20 -0.96
N GLN A 67 3.99 15.06 0.35
CA GLN A 67 3.60 13.88 1.11
C GLN A 67 2.09 13.62 0.94
N GLY A 68 1.24 14.64 1.11
CA GLY A 68 -0.20 14.53 0.88
C GLY A 68 -0.58 14.12 -0.55
N LEU A 69 0.09 14.68 -1.56
CA LEU A 69 -0.09 14.29 -2.96
C LEU A 69 0.30 12.83 -3.20
N PHE A 70 1.39 12.36 -2.61
CA PHE A 70 1.78 10.95 -2.69
C PHE A 70 0.76 10.04 -2.02
N GLY A 71 0.19 10.43 -0.87
CA GLY A 71 -0.92 9.71 -0.24
C GLY A 71 -2.14 9.57 -1.15
N LEU A 72 -2.45 10.64 -1.91
CA LEU A 72 -3.52 10.64 -2.91
C LEU A 72 -3.21 9.68 -4.07
N CYS A 73 -1.97 9.67 -4.56
CA CYS A 73 -1.53 8.69 -5.56
C CYS A 73 -1.71 7.25 -5.06
N VAL A 74 -1.32 6.95 -3.81
CA VAL A 74 -1.51 5.61 -3.24
C VAL A 74 -2.99 5.26 -3.14
N MET A 75 -3.83 6.20 -2.68
CA MET A 75 -5.27 6.02 -2.60
C MET A 75 -5.87 5.67 -3.98
N ILE A 76 -5.44 6.34 -5.05
CA ILE A 76 -5.90 6.05 -6.42
C ILE A 76 -5.43 4.67 -6.90
N VAL A 77 -4.16 4.32 -6.66
CA VAL A 77 -3.58 3.05 -7.12
C VAL A 77 -4.20 1.85 -6.43
N GLU A 78 -4.38 1.92 -5.11
CA GLU A 78 -5.00 0.84 -4.34
C GLU A 78 -6.53 0.83 -4.52
N GLY A 79 -7.13 1.99 -4.76
CA GLY A 79 -8.56 2.18 -5.00
C GLY A 79 -9.04 1.77 -6.40
N LYS A 80 -8.22 1.08 -7.21
CA LYS A 80 -8.58 0.64 -8.58
C LYS A 80 -9.86 -0.20 -8.66
N ASN A 81 -10.27 -0.83 -7.56
CA ASN A 81 -11.50 -1.64 -7.48
C ASN A 81 -12.76 -0.76 -7.38
N TYR A 82 -12.64 0.54 -7.11
CA TYR A 82 -13.75 1.48 -7.12
C TYR A 82 -13.95 2.07 -8.51
N SER A 83 -15.13 1.84 -9.10
CA SER A 83 -15.50 2.30 -10.45
C SER A 83 -15.27 3.81 -10.67
N SER A 84 -15.46 4.63 -9.63
CA SER A 84 -15.19 6.08 -9.68
C SER A 84 -13.71 6.45 -9.80
N LEU A 85 -12.80 5.62 -9.30
CA LEU A 85 -11.35 5.86 -9.30
C LEU A 85 -10.66 5.26 -10.53
N GLN A 86 -11.33 4.38 -11.27
CA GLN A 86 -10.77 3.68 -12.42
C GLN A 86 -10.31 4.64 -13.54
N LYS A 87 -11.02 5.75 -13.74
CA LYS A 87 -10.63 6.80 -14.72
C LYS A 87 -9.30 7.46 -14.35
N TYR A 88 -9.11 7.76 -13.07
CA TYR A 88 -7.89 8.37 -12.55
C TYR A 88 -6.75 7.36 -12.49
N TYR A 89 -7.06 6.11 -12.13
CA TYR A 89 -6.10 5.00 -12.17
C TYR A 89 -5.53 4.81 -13.58
N MET A 90 -6.36 4.82 -14.62
CA MET A 90 -5.89 4.63 -16.00
C MET A 90 -4.94 5.75 -16.46
N GLN A 91 -5.22 7.00 -16.05
CA GLN A 91 -4.31 8.13 -16.30
C GLN A 91 -3.02 7.98 -15.49
N LEU A 92 -3.14 7.63 -14.20
CA LEU A 92 -2.00 7.50 -13.31
C LEU A 92 -1.11 6.31 -13.68
N GLU A 93 -1.66 5.20 -14.17
CA GLU A 93 -0.90 4.06 -14.67
C GLU A 93 -0.10 4.40 -15.92
N ALA A 94 -0.62 5.27 -16.79
CA ALA A 94 0.10 5.76 -17.96
C ALA A 94 1.35 6.59 -17.60
N TYR A 95 1.28 7.39 -16.52
CA TYR A 95 2.39 8.24 -16.06
C TYR A 95 3.28 7.56 -15.00
N ALA A 96 2.71 6.71 -14.16
CA ALA A 96 3.32 6.13 -12.97
C ALA A 96 3.22 4.60 -12.98
N ARG A 97 3.59 3.97 -14.10
CA ARG A 97 3.72 2.51 -14.23
C ARG A 97 4.63 1.89 -13.16
N PHE A 98 5.49 2.68 -12.52
CA PHE A 98 6.30 2.25 -11.39
C PHE A 98 5.48 1.96 -10.11
N LEU A 99 4.29 2.54 -9.93
CA LEU A 99 3.42 2.24 -8.78
C LEU A 99 2.66 0.92 -8.92
N THR A 100 2.54 0.37 -10.14
CA THR A 100 1.82 -0.89 -10.40
C THR A 100 2.72 -2.12 -10.30
N VAL A 101 4.04 -1.95 -10.44
CA VAL A 101 5.03 -3.02 -10.27
C VAL A 101 5.29 -3.25 -8.77
N PRO A 102 5.17 -4.49 -8.24
CA PRO A 102 5.25 -4.76 -6.80
C PRO A 102 6.56 -4.29 -6.16
N ASN A 103 7.70 -4.48 -6.84
CA ASN A 103 9.01 -4.07 -6.33
C ASN A 103 9.16 -2.54 -6.28
N ALA A 104 8.71 -1.84 -7.33
CA ALA A 104 8.81 -0.38 -7.38
C ALA A 104 7.80 0.29 -6.43
N LYS A 105 6.64 -0.34 -6.21
CA LYS A 105 5.68 0.02 -5.17
C LYS A 105 6.27 -0.08 -3.76
N ALA A 106 6.99 -1.16 -3.45
CA ALA A 106 7.67 -1.31 -2.15
C ALA A 106 8.73 -0.21 -1.94
N ILE A 107 9.53 0.09 -2.97
CA ILE A 107 10.52 1.19 -2.93
C ILE A 107 9.82 2.54 -2.71
N PHE A 108 8.69 2.77 -3.37
CA PHE A 108 7.90 3.98 -3.19
C PHE A 108 7.35 4.10 -1.75
N TYR A 109 6.93 2.99 -1.13
CA TYR A 109 6.47 2.98 0.26
C TYR A 109 7.61 3.22 1.25
N LEU A 110 8.82 2.70 0.98
CA LEU A 110 10.02 3.07 1.74
C LEU A 110 10.30 4.57 1.63
N PHE A 111 10.23 5.13 0.42
CA PHE A 111 10.43 6.57 0.21
C PHE A 111 9.39 7.42 0.98
N LEU A 112 8.12 7.02 0.96
CA LEU A 112 7.06 7.63 1.78
C LEU A 112 7.38 7.57 3.28
N GLY A 113 7.87 6.43 3.75
CA GLY A 113 8.29 6.23 5.14
C GLY A 113 9.44 7.16 5.54
N VAL A 114 10.49 7.24 4.73
CA VAL A 114 11.63 8.13 4.95
C VAL A 114 11.21 9.60 4.96
N ASN A 115 10.36 10.03 4.02
CA ASN A 115 9.82 11.39 4.02
C ASN A 115 9.02 11.67 5.31
N SER A 116 8.16 10.74 5.73
CA SER A 116 7.44 10.85 7.01
C SER A 116 8.39 10.99 8.21
N PHE A 117 9.54 10.32 8.23
CA PHE A 117 10.55 10.50 9.28
C PHE A 117 11.20 11.88 9.25
N ILE A 118 11.51 12.41 8.07
CA ILE A 118 12.02 13.78 7.91
C ILE A 118 10.99 14.80 8.45
N LEU A 119 9.69 14.55 8.19
CA LEU A 119 8.59 15.37 8.70
C LEU A 119 8.25 15.15 10.17
N SER A 120 8.80 14.10 10.81
CA SER A 120 8.54 13.81 12.22
C SER A 120 8.96 14.95 13.16
N GLY A 121 9.84 15.85 12.71
CA GLY A 121 10.20 17.05 13.46
C GLY A 121 9.04 18.04 13.65
N MET A 122 8.01 18.00 12.78
CA MET A 122 6.84 18.90 12.87
C MET A 122 5.69 18.32 13.70
N SER A 123 5.48 17.00 13.63
CA SER A 123 4.37 16.35 14.34
C SER A 123 4.65 14.87 14.60
N PHE A 124 4.31 14.41 15.80
CA PHE A 124 4.40 13.00 16.18
C PHE A 124 3.51 12.09 15.31
N MET A 125 2.47 12.63 14.68
CA MET A 125 1.61 11.84 13.78
C MET A 125 2.36 11.33 12.54
N HIS A 126 3.31 12.11 12.02
CA HIS A 126 4.15 11.66 10.89
C HIS A 126 5.10 10.54 11.29
N PHE A 127 5.53 10.47 12.55
CA PHE A 127 6.35 9.37 13.05
C PHE A 127 5.63 8.03 12.96
N ILE A 128 4.38 7.97 13.44
CA ILE A 128 3.53 6.77 13.37
C ILE A 128 3.30 6.35 11.92
N GLN A 129 3.04 7.32 11.04
CA GLN A 129 2.89 7.03 9.62
C GLN A 129 4.19 6.51 8.99
N GLY A 130 5.35 7.06 9.34
CA GLY A 130 6.64 6.58 8.86
C GLY A 130 6.85 5.11 9.17
N ILE A 131 6.57 4.70 10.41
CA ILE A 131 6.63 3.30 10.82
C ILE A 131 5.66 2.43 10.02
N PHE A 132 4.40 2.87 9.88
CA PHE A 132 3.38 2.14 9.12
C PHE A 132 3.83 1.87 7.67
N TRP A 133 4.34 2.89 6.97
CA TRP A 133 4.79 2.73 5.58
C TRP A 133 6.04 1.87 5.45
N MET A 134 6.96 1.94 6.41
CA MET A 134 8.13 1.05 6.48
C MET A 134 7.71 -0.42 6.66
N LEU A 135 6.74 -0.69 7.54
CA LEU A 135 6.21 -2.03 7.75
C LEU A 135 5.52 -2.56 6.50
N MET A 136 4.69 -1.74 5.84
CA MET A 136 4.03 -2.13 4.59
C MET A 136 5.04 -2.39 3.48
N ALA A 137 6.07 -1.57 3.35
CA ALA A 137 7.12 -1.80 2.36
C ALA A 137 7.91 -3.08 2.63
N ALA A 138 8.23 -3.35 3.89
CA ALA A 138 8.87 -4.60 4.32
C ALA A 138 7.97 -5.81 4.01
N ALA A 139 6.68 -5.73 4.32
CA ALA A 139 5.71 -6.80 4.02
C ALA A 139 5.65 -7.11 2.50
N ILE A 140 5.62 -6.08 1.65
CA ILE A 140 5.59 -6.26 0.19
C ILE A 140 6.91 -6.86 -0.33
N LEU A 141 8.05 -6.51 0.27
CA LEU A 141 9.35 -7.11 -0.06
C LEU A 141 9.46 -8.57 0.41
N VAL A 142 8.92 -8.89 1.59
CA VAL A 142 8.95 -10.22 2.21
C VAL A 142 7.97 -11.19 1.57
N ILE A 143 6.94 -10.70 0.88
CA ILE A 143 6.07 -11.49 0.01
C ILE A 143 6.53 -11.29 -1.44
N PRO A 144 7.70 -11.81 -1.85
CA PRO A 144 8.10 -11.75 -3.24
C PRO A 144 7.12 -12.63 -4.01
N ASN A 145 6.45 -12.02 -4.99
CA ASN A 145 5.73 -12.76 -6.01
C ASN A 145 6.75 -13.70 -6.68
N LYS A 146 6.68 -15.01 -6.39
CA LYS A 146 7.34 -16.01 -7.23
C LYS A 146 6.65 -15.91 -8.59
N ASN A 147 7.26 -15.15 -9.50
CA ASN A 147 6.97 -15.21 -10.92
C ASN A 147 7.29 -16.62 -11.44
#